data_AF-A0A6J4QQX9-F1
#
_entry.id   AF-A0A6J4QQX9-F1
#
_cell.length_a   1.000
_cell.length_b   1.000
_cell.length_c   1.000
_cell.angle_alpha   90.00
_cell.angle_beta   90.00
_cell.angle_gamma   90.00
#
_symmetry.space_group_name_H-M   'P 1'
#
loop_
_entity.id
_entity.type
_entity.pdbx_description
1 polymer ?
#
loop_
_entity_poly.entity_id
_entity_poly.type
_entity_poly.pdbx_seq_one_letter_code
_entity_poly.pdbx_strand_id
1 'polypeptide(L)'
;MIGGDGQDTLLGNGGNDTLDGGQGKDEIFTGSGFDLVYAADDQEDIIDCGGEGGYRIEFDAELDTLNNCPDSAAATTANDQPTAAAAEGSTRTVVLSEN
;
A
#
# COMPACT_ATOMS: atom_id res chain seq x y z
N MET A 1 10.51 10.67 4.31
CA MET A 1 10.00 11.63 3.31
C MET A 1 8.55 11.89 3.66
N ILE A 2 8.08 13.14 3.54
CA ILE A 2 6.70 13.51 3.83
C ILE A 2 6.22 14.36 2.64
N GLY A 3 5.06 14.03 2.06
CA GLY A 3 4.41 14.80 0.99
C GLY A 3 3.77 16.08 1.53
N GLY A 4 2.85 15.91 2.48
CA GLY A 4 2.18 17.02 3.16
C GLY A 4 0.75 17.17 2.67
N ASP A 5 0.25 18.40 2.57
CA ASP A 5 -1.10 18.62 2.04
C ASP A 5 -1.05 18.71 0.50
N GLY A 6 -1.84 17.91 -0.21
CA GLY A 6 -2.00 18.01 -1.65
C GLY A 6 -1.97 16.67 -2.39
N GLN A 7 -1.69 16.75 -3.69
CA GLN A 7 -1.43 15.57 -4.50
C GLN A 7 0.08 15.45 -4.65
N ASP A 8 0.69 14.53 -3.93
CA ASP A 8 2.14 14.37 -3.89
C ASP A 8 2.61 13.11 -4.60
N THR A 9 3.87 13.15 -5.05
CA THR A 9 4.55 11.98 -5.61
C THR A 9 5.81 11.70 -4.82
N LEU A 10 5.86 10.58 -4.12
CA LEU A 10 6.96 10.18 -3.25
C LEU A 10 7.78 9.06 -3.92
N LEU A 11 9.12 9.20 -3.89
CA LEU A 11 10.05 8.26 -4.51
C LEU A 11 11.11 7.83 -3.48
N GLY A 12 10.98 6.65 -2.89
CA GLY A 12 11.96 6.04 -1.97
C GLY A 12 13.22 5.55 -2.70
N ASN A 13 13.03 4.92 -3.87
CA ASN A 13 14.06 4.29 -4.69
C ASN A 13 14.66 3.02 -4.08
N GLY A 14 15.65 3.14 -3.21
CA GLY A 14 16.41 1.99 -2.77
C GLY A 14 17.05 2.23 -1.42
N GLY A 15 16.97 1.25 -0.54
CA GLY A 15 17.32 1.39 0.86
C GLY A 15 16.11 1.09 1.74
N ASN A 16 16.20 1.47 3.01
CA ASN A 16 15.08 1.34 3.92
C ASN A 16 14.48 2.73 4.12
N ASP A 17 13.36 3.00 3.48
CA ASP A 17 12.74 4.31 3.48
C ASP A 17 11.58 4.40 4.47
N THR A 18 11.26 5.63 4.84
CA THR A 18 10.03 5.96 5.56
C THR A 18 9.34 7.04 4.76
N LEU A 19 8.16 6.74 4.21
CA LEU A 19 7.38 7.59 3.33
C LEU A 19 6.04 7.88 4.01
N ASP A 20 5.61 9.13 3.95
CA ASP A 20 4.35 9.60 4.53
C ASP A 20 3.69 10.48 3.47
N GLY A 21 2.58 10.01 2.89
CA GLY A 21 1.84 10.75 1.86
C GLY A 21 1.40 12.11 2.40
N GLY A 22 0.81 12.09 3.58
CA GLY A 22 0.25 13.27 4.23
C GLY A 22 -1.25 13.30 4.03
N GLN A 23 -1.78 14.42 3.56
CA GLN A 23 -3.20 14.64 3.32
C GLN A 23 -3.41 14.89 1.84
N GLY A 24 -4.20 14.07 1.17
CA GLY A 24 -4.68 14.39 -0.17
C GLY A 24 -4.79 13.17 -1.08
N LYS A 25 -4.09 13.10 -2.20
CA LYS A 25 -4.14 11.89 -3.06
C LYS A 25 -2.76 11.65 -3.59
N ASP A 26 -2.09 10.63 -3.13
CA ASP A 26 -0.66 10.50 -3.27
C ASP A 26 -0.27 9.31 -4.13
N GLU A 27 0.83 9.47 -4.85
CA GLU A 27 1.50 8.41 -5.59
C GLU A 27 2.83 8.08 -4.90
N ILE A 28 2.91 6.92 -4.27
CA ILE A 28 4.05 6.52 -3.43
C ILE A 28 4.78 5.35 -4.09
N PHE A 29 6.02 5.56 -4.51
CA PHE A 29 6.91 4.53 -5.03
C PHE A 29 7.99 4.24 -4.01
N THR A 30 7.91 3.07 -3.35
CA THR A 30 8.86 2.68 -2.29
C THR A 30 10.20 2.24 -2.87
N GLY A 31 10.16 1.30 -3.82
CA GLY A 31 11.35 0.75 -4.45
C GLY A 31 11.92 -0.43 -3.68
N SER A 32 13.24 -0.63 -3.70
CA SER A 32 13.85 -1.83 -3.10
C SER A 32 14.28 -1.60 -1.65
N GLY A 33 13.96 -2.55 -0.77
CA GLY A 33 14.45 -2.61 0.61
C GLY A 33 13.33 -2.72 1.64
N PHE A 34 13.59 -2.35 2.88
CA PHE A 34 12.59 -2.42 3.95
C PHE A 34 11.93 -1.06 4.19
N ASP A 35 10.73 -0.88 3.66
CA ASP A 35 10.06 0.42 3.61
C ASP A 35 8.88 0.50 4.57
N LEU A 36 8.71 1.69 5.17
CA LEU A 36 7.58 2.08 6.00
C LEU A 36 6.78 3.14 5.25
N VAL A 37 5.48 2.93 5.06
CA VAL A 37 4.60 3.85 4.33
C VAL A 37 3.39 4.20 5.20
N TYR A 38 3.07 5.49 5.27
CA TYR A 38 1.88 6.03 5.90
C TYR A 38 1.04 6.75 4.84
N ALA A 39 -0.17 6.25 4.62
CA ALA A 39 -1.11 6.66 3.58
C ALA A 39 -2.56 6.39 4.03
N ALA A 40 -2.82 6.47 5.35
CA ALA A 40 -4.14 6.23 5.93
C ALA A 40 -4.79 7.56 6.34
N ASP A 41 -5.18 8.35 5.34
CA ASP A 41 -5.68 9.72 5.48
C ASP A 41 -7.15 9.90 5.04
N ASP A 42 -7.88 8.80 4.85
CA ASP A 42 -9.24 8.69 4.33
C ASP A 42 -9.40 9.15 2.86
N GLN A 43 -8.31 9.13 2.09
CA GLN A 43 -8.31 9.52 0.69
C GLN A 43 -7.82 8.39 -0.22
N GLU A 44 -7.66 8.67 -1.52
CA GLU A 44 -7.33 7.63 -2.51
C GLU A 44 -5.87 7.79 -2.91
N ASP A 45 -5.06 6.83 -2.48
CA ASP A 45 -3.63 6.76 -2.74
C ASP A 45 -3.28 5.56 -3.63
N ILE A 46 -2.14 5.69 -4.32
CA ILE A 46 -1.55 4.64 -5.13
C ILE A 46 -0.15 4.35 -4.58
N ILE A 47 0.03 3.14 -4.05
CA ILE A 47 1.32 2.70 -3.51
C ILE A 47 1.91 1.62 -4.42
N ASP A 48 3.06 1.90 -5.04
CA ASP A 48 3.85 0.93 -5.80
C ASP A 48 5.04 0.45 -4.96
N CYS A 49 5.04 -0.85 -4.65
CA CYS A 49 6.09 -1.46 -3.87
C CYS A 49 7.40 -1.64 -4.66
N GLY A 50 7.36 -1.66 -6.01
CA GLY A 50 8.50 -1.47 -6.91
C GLY A 50 9.73 -2.40 -6.82
N GLY A 51 9.92 -3.21 -5.77
CA GLY A 51 11.22 -3.84 -5.51
C GLY A 51 11.23 -5.17 -4.76
N GLU A 52 12.43 -5.65 -4.47
CA GLU A 52 12.69 -6.76 -3.57
C GLU A 52 12.89 -6.21 -2.15
N GLY A 53 12.29 -6.84 -1.15
CA GLY A 53 12.33 -6.34 0.21
C GLY A 53 11.05 -6.64 0.98
N GLY A 54 10.87 -5.96 2.10
CA GLY A 54 9.68 -6.14 2.93
C GLY A 54 9.07 -4.79 3.29
N TYR A 55 7.75 -4.73 3.26
CA TYR A 55 7.02 -3.48 3.42
C TYR A 55 6.25 -3.47 4.74
N ARG A 56 6.03 -2.29 5.29
CA ARG A 56 5.00 -2.01 6.29
C ARG A 56 4.23 -0.79 5.79
N ILE A 57 2.99 -1.02 5.40
CA ILE A 57 2.15 0.00 4.77
C ILE A 57 0.90 0.15 5.63
N GLU A 58 0.67 1.36 6.11
CA GLU A 58 -0.59 1.82 6.68
C GLU A 58 -1.34 2.56 5.57
N PHE A 59 -2.51 2.06 5.19
CA PHE A 59 -3.30 2.50 4.04
C PHE A 59 -4.77 2.18 4.30
N ASP A 60 -5.65 2.87 3.59
CA ASP A 60 -7.09 2.70 3.65
C ASP A 60 -7.54 1.66 2.63
N ALA A 61 -7.72 0.42 3.09
CA ALA A 61 -7.97 -0.74 2.21
C ALA A 61 -9.23 -0.64 1.32
N GLU A 62 -10.17 0.25 1.64
CA GLU A 62 -11.37 0.49 0.84
C GLU A 62 -11.18 1.59 -0.23
N LEU A 63 -10.11 2.39 -0.12
CA LEU A 63 -9.85 3.55 -0.98
C LEU A 63 -8.57 3.38 -1.81
N ASP A 64 -7.53 2.79 -1.23
CA ASP A 64 -6.20 2.80 -1.84
C ASP A 64 -5.94 1.62 -2.75
N THR A 65 -4.99 1.83 -3.65
CA THR A 65 -4.52 0.82 -4.59
C THR A 65 -3.06 0.46 -4.33
N LEU A 66 -2.81 -0.82 -3.99
CA LEU A 66 -1.45 -1.36 -3.85
C LEU A 66 -1.04 -2.08 -5.15
N ASN A 67 0.09 -1.67 -5.72
CA ASN A 67 0.68 -2.22 -6.93
C ASN A 67 2.04 -2.86 -6.66
N ASN A 68 2.32 -3.99 -7.31
CA ASN A 68 3.60 -4.72 -7.20
C ASN A 68 4.03 -5.03 -5.75
N CYS A 69 3.08 -5.15 -4.84
CA CYS A 69 3.30 -5.47 -3.43
C CYS A 69 3.03 -6.97 -3.20
N PRO A 70 4.00 -7.88 -3.43
CA PRO A 70 3.77 -9.31 -3.27
C PRO A 70 3.38 -9.66 -1.83
N ASP A 71 2.31 -10.47 -1.72
CA ASP A 71 1.52 -10.90 -0.55
C ASP A 71 2.28 -11.47 0.67
N SER A 72 3.61 -11.45 0.69
CA SER A 72 4.40 -11.83 1.88
C SER A 72 4.76 -10.66 2.81
N ALA A 73 4.40 -9.42 2.46
CA ALA A 73 4.65 -8.24 3.29
C ALA A 73 3.62 -7.11 3.17
N ALA A 74 2.63 -7.22 2.29
CA ALA A 74 1.67 -6.14 2.08
C ALA A 74 0.68 -6.06 3.24
N ALA A 75 0.44 -4.85 3.73
CA ALA A 75 -0.77 -4.49 4.46
C ALA A 75 -0.96 -5.04 5.88
N THR A 76 -0.17 -4.58 6.86
CA THR A 76 -0.68 -4.61 8.24
C THR A 76 -1.65 -3.45 8.39
N THR A 77 -2.91 -3.68 8.00
CA THR A 77 -4.00 -2.77 8.34
C THR A 77 -3.94 -2.49 9.85
N ALA A 78 -4.10 -1.24 10.23
CA ALA A 78 -4.00 -0.78 11.59
C ALA A 78 -4.76 -1.72 12.55
N ASN A 79 -4.02 -2.45 13.39
CA ASN A 79 -4.45 -3.40 14.44
C ASN A 79 -4.50 -4.91 14.17
N ASP A 80 -4.15 -5.45 13.00
CA ASP A 80 -3.98 -6.91 12.90
C ASP A 80 -2.50 -7.34 12.91
N GLN A 81 -2.19 -8.17 13.90
CA GLN A 81 -0.93 -8.90 14.03
C GLN A 81 -0.69 -9.75 12.76
N PRO A 82 0.56 -10.17 12.47
CA PRO A 82 0.87 -10.88 11.24
C PRO A 82 0.20 -12.25 11.25
N THR A 83 -1.03 -12.34 10.75
CA THR A 83 -1.72 -13.61 10.59
C THR A 83 -1.69 -13.99 9.13
N ALA A 84 -0.95 -15.05 8.86
CA ALA A 84 -1.08 -15.81 7.63
C ALA A 84 -2.57 -16.01 7.27
N ALA A 85 -2.89 -15.74 6.00
CA ALA A 85 -4.16 -16.03 5.30
C ALA A 85 -5.26 -14.94 5.35
N ALA A 86 -5.32 -14.12 4.28
CA ALA A 86 -6.51 -13.71 3.50
C ALA A 86 -6.07 -12.59 2.53
N ALA A 87 -5.50 -12.90 1.37
CA ALA A 87 -6.17 -13.22 0.10
C ALA A 87 -6.71 -11.98 -0.65
N GLU A 88 -6.22 -11.72 -1.87
CA GLU A 88 -6.97 -11.98 -3.12
C GLU A 88 -6.26 -11.30 -4.31
N GLY A 89 -5.31 -12.02 -4.89
CA GLY A 89 -4.66 -11.67 -6.14
C GLY A 89 -4.68 -12.80 -7.16
N SER A 90 -5.74 -13.60 -7.24
CA SER A 90 -5.99 -14.33 -8.49
C SER A 90 -7.46 -14.68 -8.72
N THR A 91 -8.00 -14.05 -9.75
CA THR A 91 -9.19 -14.43 -10.54
C THR A 91 -10.56 -13.97 -10.02
N ARG A 92 -11.12 -13.00 -10.76
CA ARG A 92 -12.55 -12.88 -11.07
C ARG A 92 -13.27 -14.24 -11.02
N THR A 93 -14.38 -14.32 -10.29
CA THR A 93 -15.57 -15.01 -10.79
C THR A 93 -16.81 -14.29 -10.24
N VAL A 94 -17.42 -13.48 -11.10
CA VAL A 94 -18.84 -13.12 -10.98
C VAL A 94 -19.63 -14.41 -11.24
N VAL A 95 -20.35 -14.92 -10.24
CA VAL A 95 -21.54 -15.74 -10.51
C VAL A 95 -22.71 -15.01 -9.86
N LEU A 96 -23.44 -14.25 -10.67
CA LEU A 96 -24.83 -13.95 -10.38
C LEU A 96 -25.58 -15.27 -10.53
N SER A 97 -26.16 -15.78 -9.45
CA SER A 97 -27.33 -16.64 -9.56
C SER A 97 -28.47 -15.94 -8.86
N GLU A 98 -29.29 -15.28 -9.67
CA GLU A 98 -30.60 -14.77 -9.30
C GLU A 98 -31.51 -15.93 -8.86
N ASN A 99 -32.16 -15.73 -7.71
CA ASN A 99 -33.34 -16.44 -7.17
C ASN A 99 -33.19 -17.90 -6.72
#